data_AF-A0A6J0VBF2-F1
#
_entry.id   AF-A0A6J0VBF2-F1
#
_cell.length_a   1.000
_cell.length_b   1.000
_cell.length_c   1.000
_cell.angle_alpha   90.00
_cell.angle_beta   90.00
_cell.angle_gamma   90.00
#
_symmetry.space_group_name_H-M   'P 1'
#
loop_
_entity.id
_entity.type
_entity.pdbx_description
1 polymer ?
#
loop_
_entity_poly.entity_id
_entity_poly.type
_entity_poly.pdbx_seq_one_letter_code
_entity_poly.pdbx_strand_id
1 'polypeptide(L)'
;MAEAGSPVFAYIFTHRPAFIVAPDWIGVPHCAELPYLFVSILSTLDGNATNSDEEEILSQRVMQYWGQFIRTGSPDGGSGKEWPLYTGQNFFRIGTEQDQTEETSPTFYCDFWKLLALGKSQCTTQTQWLEDSFTGRMSENQRGYEEPPPPSFTA
;
A
#
# COMPACT_ATOMS: atom_id res chain seq x y z
N MET A 1 -0.08 13.44 9.01
CA MET A 1 0.74 12.89 10.10
C MET A 1 2.18 12.69 9.64
N ALA A 2 2.43 11.78 8.68
CA ALA A 2 3.76 11.63 8.08
C ALA A 2 4.25 12.94 7.42
N GLU A 3 3.43 13.55 6.55
CA GLU A 3 3.69 14.88 5.95
C GLU A 3 3.89 16.02 6.97
N ALA A 4 3.41 15.83 8.20
CA ALA A 4 3.56 16.81 9.28
C ALA A 4 4.80 16.53 10.15
N GLY A 5 5.68 15.62 9.73
CA GLY A 5 6.92 15.26 10.42
C GLY A 5 6.77 14.30 11.59
N SER A 6 5.57 13.73 11.81
CA SER A 6 5.38 12.70 12.85
C SER A 6 5.82 11.32 12.32
N PRO A 7 6.51 10.49 13.14
CA PRO A 7 6.78 9.11 12.78
C PRO A 7 5.46 8.35 12.64
N VAL A 8 5.29 7.67 11.50
CA VAL A 8 4.10 6.87 11.19
C VAL A 8 4.58 5.49 10.77
N PHE A 9 3.88 4.46 11.26
CA PHE A 9 4.08 3.08 10.85
C PHE A 9 2.77 2.59 10.25
N ALA A 10 2.84 1.96 9.08
CA ALA A 10 1.67 1.46 8.37
C ALA A 10 1.80 -0.04 8.10
N TYR A 11 0.69 -0.77 8.20
CA TYR A 11 0.63 -2.19 7.86
C TYR A 11 -0.61 -2.56 7.06
N ILE A 12 -0.54 -3.72 6.42
CA ILE A 12 -1.67 -4.42 5.81
C ILE A 12 -1.74 -5.81 6.46
N PHE A 13 -2.92 -6.13 7.00
CA PHE A 13 -3.19 -7.47 7.52
C PHE A 13 -3.66 -8.37 6.38
N THR A 14 -2.95 -9.48 6.13
CA THR A 14 -3.20 -10.35 4.98
C THR A 14 -3.63 -11.77 5.35
N HIS A 15 -3.80 -12.07 6.64
CA HIS A 15 -4.25 -13.38 7.08
C HIS A 15 -5.78 -13.46 7.12
N ARG A 16 -6.34 -14.53 6.56
CA ARG A 16 -7.77 -14.83 6.69
C ARG A 16 -7.97 -15.78 7.88
N PRO A 17 -8.67 -15.37 8.95
CA PRO A 17 -8.84 -16.22 10.12
C PRO A 17 -9.63 -17.50 9.81
N ALA A 18 -9.21 -18.62 10.40
CA ALA A 18 -9.84 -19.93 10.15
C ALA A 18 -11.32 -19.99 10.57
N PHE A 19 -11.73 -19.19 11.56
CA PHE A 19 -13.10 -19.16 12.07
C PHE A 19 -14.09 -18.35 11.19
N ILE A 20 -13.63 -17.70 10.12
CA ILE A 20 -14.51 -16.91 9.24
C ILE A 20 -15.38 -17.84 8.38
N VAL A 21 -16.68 -17.86 8.68
CA VAL A 21 -17.71 -18.56 7.89
C VAL A 21 -18.23 -17.65 6.78
N ALA A 22 -17.36 -17.32 5.81
CA ALA A 22 -17.72 -16.57 4.62
C ALA A 22 -17.14 -17.25 3.36
N PRO A 23 -17.62 -16.93 2.16
CA PRO A 23 -16.99 -17.40 0.92
C PRO A 23 -15.55 -16.89 0.75
N ASP A 24 -14.72 -17.62 0.00
CA ASP A 24 -13.30 -17.28 -0.21
C ASP A 24 -13.09 -15.97 -0.97
N TRP A 25 -14.00 -15.63 -1.89
CA TRP A 25 -13.90 -14.40 -2.70
C TRP A 25 -13.97 -13.10 -1.86
N ILE A 26 -14.38 -13.19 -0.60
CA ILE A 26 -14.35 -12.07 0.36
C ILE A 26 -12.89 -11.72 0.75
N GLY A 27 -11.94 -12.64 0.61
CA GLY A 27 -10.55 -12.42 0.99
C GLY A 27 -10.38 -12.24 2.51
N VAL A 28 -9.75 -11.15 2.94
CA VAL A 28 -9.60 -10.81 4.36
C VAL A 28 -10.68 -9.80 4.74
N PRO A 29 -11.67 -10.18 5.58
CA PRO A 29 -12.75 -9.26 5.93
C PRO A 29 -12.24 -8.09 6.78
N HIS A 30 -13.00 -6.99 6.77
CA HIS A 30 -12.76 -5.86 7.66
C HIS A 30 -12.75 -6.33 9.13
N CYS A 31 -11.83 -5.79 9.94
CA CYS A 31 -11.62 -6.16 11.34
C CYS A 31 -11.13 -7.60 11.59
N ALA A 32 -10.64 -8.31 10.56
CA ALA A 32 -10.09 -9.66 10.71
C ALA A 32 -8.89 -9.74 11.67
N GLU A 33 -8.19 -8.62 11.89
CA GLU A 33 -7.00 -8.52 12.74
C GLU A 33 -7.34 -8.43 14.24
N LEU A 34 -8.53 -7.97 14.60
CA LEU A 34 -8.88 -7.66 16.00
C LEU A 34 -8.74 -8.86 16.95
N PRO A 35 -9.10 -10.09 16.58
CA PRO A 35 -8.93 -11.23 17.47
C PRO A 35 -7.46 -11.53 17.80
N TYR A 36 -6.52 -11.20 16.91
CA TYR A 36 -5.08 -11.36 17.15
C TYR A 36 -4.51 -10.24 18.04
N LEU A 37 -5.24 -9.15 18.25
CA LEU A 37 -4.90 -8.09 19.22
C LEU A 37 -5.45 -8.39 20.61
N PHE A 38 -6.63 -9.00 20.69
CA PHE A 38 -7.34 -9.22 21.93
C PHE A 38 -7.47 -10.72 22.20
N VAL A 39 -6.54 -11.27 22.99
CA VAL A 39 -6.52 -12.69 23.41
C VAL A 39 -7.88 -13.14 23.96
N SER A 40 -8.61 -12.26 24.65
CA SER A 40 -9.92 -12.60 25.20
C SER A 40 -10.97 -12.94 24.15
N ILE A 41 -10.86 -12.41 22.93
CA ILE A 41 -11.80 -12.70 21.83
C ILE A 41 -11.54 -14.10 21.27
N LEU A 42 -10.28 -14.53 21.17
CA LEU A 42 -9.94 -15.90 20.74
C LEU A 42 -10.36 -16.94 21.77
N SER A 43 -10.28 -16.62 23.07
CA SER A 43 -10.67 -17.52 24.16
C SER A 43 -12.19 -17.65 24.36
N THR A 44 -12.99 -16.68 23.93
CA THR A 44 -14.46 -16.70 24.06
C THR A 44 -15.19 -17.25 22.84
N LEU A 45 -14.50 -17.41 21.70
CA LEU A 45 -15.01 -18.11 20.53
C LEU A 45 -14.96 -19.63 20.80
N ASP A 46 -15.97 -20.12 21.51
CA ASP A 46 -16.27 -21.53 21.84
C ASP A 46 -15.38 -22.56 21.12
N GLY A 47 -14.30 -23.01 21.79
CA GLY A 47 -13.60 -24.31 21.67
C GLY A 47 -13.32 -24.94 20.30
N ASN A 48 -13.65 -24.26 19.21
CA ASN A 48 -13.77 -24.77 17.85
C ASN A 48 -13.25 -23.76 16.83
N ALA A 49 -12.84 -22.56 17.29
CA ALA A 49 -11.78 -21.82 16.61
C ALA A 49 -10.51 -22.66 16.78
N THR A 50 -10.29 -23.57 15.84
CA THR A 50 -9.04 -24.32 15.70
C THR A 50 -7.98 -23.28 15.32
N ASN A 51 -7.48 -22.56 16.33
CA ASN A 51 -6.35 -21.67 16.16
C ASN A 51 -5.17 -22.59 15.83
N SER A 52 -4.74 -22.55 14.58
CA SER A 52 -3.53 -23.23 14.14
C SER A 52 -2.31 -22.69 14.92
N ASP A 53 -1.26 -23.49 15.08
CA ASP A 53 -0.02 -23.04 15.75
C ASP A 53 0.50 -21.74 15.10
N GLU A 54 0.30 -21.59 13.79
CA GLU A 54 0.62 -20.39 13.01
C GLU A 54 -0.21 -19.16 13.42
N GLU A 55 -1.48 -19.33 13.76
CA GLU A 55 -2.37 -18.26 14.22
C GLU A 55 -2.05 -17.83 15.66
N GLU A 56 -1.62 -18.74 16.51
CA GLU A 56 -1.12 -18.39 17.84
C GLU A 56 0.17 -17.57 17.74
N ILE A 57 1.12 -18.01 16.90
CA ILE A 57 2.37 -17.27 16.63
C ILE A 57 2.06 -15.90 16.02
N LEU A 58 1.08 -15.81 15.11
CA LEU A 58 0.63 -14.54 14.56
C LEU A 58 0.06 -13.61 15.64
N SER A 59 -0.79 -14.14 16.53
CA SER A 59 -1.36 -13.39 17.66
C SER A 59 -0.27 -12.82 18.57
N GLN A 60 0.72 -13.65 18.94
CA GLN A 60 1.87 -13.24 19.74
C GLN A 60 2.68 -12.11 19.07
N ARG A 61 2.94 -12.23 17.75
CA ARG A 61 3.62 -11.18 16.97
C ARG A 61 2.83 -9.88 16.94
N VAL A 62 1.54 -9.93 16.65
CA VAL A 62 0.66 -8.75 16.60
C VAL A 62 0.63 -8.03 17.94
N MET A 63 0.45 -8.77 19.04
CA MET A 63 0.50 -8.20 20.39
C MET A 63 1.86 -7.58 20.72
N GLN A 64 2.95 -8.22 20.31
CA GLN A 64 4.30 -7.69 20.52
C GLN A 64 4.49 -6.36 19.79
N TYR A 65 4.09 -6.26 18.52
CA TYR A 65 4.19 -5.03 17.75
C TYR A 65 3.39 -3.89 18.37
N TRP A 66 2.16 -4.14 18.77
CA TRP A 66 1.32 -3.13 19.42
C TRP A 66 1.84 -2.74 20.80
N GLY A 67 2.25 -3.71 21.62
CA GLY A 67 2.82 -3.45 22.95
C GLY A 67 4.12 -2.65 22.88
N GLN A 68 4.96 -2.94 21.89
CA GLN A 68 6.21 -2.24 21.67
C GLN A 68 5.98 -0.81 21.18
N PHE A 69 5.03 -0.60 20.26
CA PHE A 69 4.62 0.73 19.83
C PHE A 69 4.08 1.57 20.99
N ILE A 70 3.22 1.00 21.84
CA ILE A 70 2.70 1.69 23.03
C ILE A 70 3.83 2.09 23.99
N ARG A 71 4.85 1.24 24.14
CA ARG A 71 5.95 1.45 25.08
C ARG A 71 7.01 2.43 24.58
N THR A 72 7.38 2.38 23.30
CA THR A 72 8.54 3.10 22.76
C THR A 72 8.24 4.01 21.57
N GLY A 73 7.03 3.97 21.03
CA GLY A 73 6.67 4.68 19.81
C GLY A 73 7.20 4.05 18.52
N SER A 74 7.78 2.84 18.59
CA SER A 74 8.15 2.02 17.42
C SER A 74 7.60 0.61 17.63
N PRO A 75 7.01 -0.04 16.61
CA PRO A 75 6.55 -1.41 16.70
C PRO A 75 7.68 -2.45 16.66
N ASP A 76 8.96 -2.05 16.49
CA ASP A 76 10.08 -2.98 16.33
C ASP A 76 10.24 -3.95 17.51
N GLY A 77 9.82 -5.20 17.32
CA GLY A 77 9.79 -6.24 18.36
C GLY A 77 11.13 -6.93 18.65
N GLY A 78 12.24 -6.51 18.02
CA GLY A 78 13.52 -7.20 18.17
C GLY A 78 13.59 -8.57 17.46
N SER A 79 12.61 -8.88 16.60
CA SER A 79 12.51 -10.12 15.80
C SER A 79 13.43 -10.15 14.57
N GLY A 80 14.32 -9.17 14.42
CA GLY A 80 15.36 -9.15 13.38
C GLY A 80 14.96 -8.54 12.03
N LYS A 81 13.69 -8.14 11.84
CA LYS A 81 13.27 -7.28 10.72
C LYS A 81 12.75 -5.96 11.26
N GLU A 82 13.33 -4.87 10.74
CA GLU A 82 12.94 -3.50 11.06
C GLU A 82 11.63 -3.16 10.34
N TRP A 83 10.67 -2.62 11.08
CA TRP A 83 9.45 -2.08 10.52
C TRP A 83 9.73 -0.64 10.09
N PRO A 84 9.76 -0.35 8.78
CA PRO A 84 10.18 0.96 8.29
C PRO A 84 9.14 2.04 8.58
N LEU A 85 9.63 3.27 8.72
CA LEU A 85 8.78 4.46 8.72
C LEU A 85 8.00 4.58 7.42
N TYR A 86 6.75 5.05 7.55
CA TYR A 86 5.85 5.24 6.43
C TYR A 86 6.28 6.44 5.57
N THR A 87 6.52 6.18 4.28
CA THR A 87 6.92 7.14 3.24
C THR A 87 5.75 7.55 2.33
N GLY A 88 4.53 7.11 2.64
CA GLY A 88 3.34 7.36 1.81
C GLY A 88 2.96 6.17 0.92
N GLN A 89 3.86 5.19 0.76
CA GLN A 89 3.67 4.10 -0.20
C GLN A 89 4.02 2.72 0.37
N ASN A 90 4.98 2.63 1.29
CA ASN A 90 5.39 1.37 1.90
C ASN A 90 4.40 0.89 2.97
N PHE A 91 4.14 -0.40 3.00
CA PHE A 91 3.33 -1.03 4.06
C PHE A 91 4.02 -2.29 4.56
N PHE A 92 3.97 -2.49 5.86
CA PHE A 92 4.42 -3.74 6.48
C PHE A 92 3.32 -4.80 6.37
N ARG A 93 3.62 -5.98 5.86
CA ARG A 93 2.64 -7.07 5.78
C ARG A 93 2.66 -7.89 7.06
N ILE A 94 1.48 -8.07 7.64
CA ILE A 94 1.26 -8.91 8.81
C ILE A 94 0.38 -10.08 8.40
N GLY A 95 0.91 -11.29 8.57
CA GLY A 95 0.20 -12.53 8.32
C GLY A 95 0.96 -13.73 8.89
N THR A 96 0.48 -14.95 8.62
CA THR A 96 1.14 -16.18 9.09
C THR A 96 2.52 -16.38 8.46
N GLU A 97 2.71 -15.90 7.23
CA GLU A 97 4.01 -15.85 6.55
C GLU A 97 5.05 -14.99 7.31
N GLN A 98 6.33 -15.10 6.91
CA GLN A 98 7.36 -14.21 7.46
C GLN A 98 7.07 -12.76 7.09
N ASP A 99 7.31 -11.86 8.03
CA ASP A 99 7.01 -10.45 7.85
C ASP A 99 7.85 -9.86 6.71
N GLN A 100 7.22 -9.06 5.86
CA GLN A 100 7.84 -8.44 4.69
C GLN A 100 7.37 -7.00 4.58
N THR A 101 8.30 -6.10 4.24
CA THR A 101 7.92 -4.77 3.77
C THR A 101 7.61 -4.91 2.28
N GLU A 102 6.41 -4.55 1.88
CA GLU A 102 6.10 -4.36 0.47
C GLU A 102 6.09 -2.87 0.12
N GLU A 103 6.78 -2.54 -0.96
CA GLU A 103 6.73 -1.21 -1.58
C GLU A 103 5.50 -1.04 -2.47
N THR A 104 4.84 -2.14 -2.84
CA THR A 104 3.60 -2.14 -3.63
C THR A 104 2.42 -1.67 -2.78
N SER A 105 2.20 -0.37 -2.88
CA SER A 105 1.19 0.36 -2.15
C SER A 105 -0.24 0.02 -2.63
N PRO A 106 -1.21 -0.24 -1.73
CA PRO A 106 -2.64 -0.27 -2.07
C PRO A 106 -3.19 1.12 -2.46
N THR A 107 -2.33 2.14 -2.51
CA THR A 107 -2.69 3.54 -2.79
C THR A 107 -3.01 3.82 -4.24
N PHE A 108 -2.92 2.84 -5.15
CA PHE A 108 -3.24 3.02 -6.57
C PHE A 108 -4.56 3.76 -6.81
N TYR A 109 -5.59 3.48 -6.00
CA TYR A 109 -6.88 4.16 -6.08
C TYR A 109 -7.02 5.35 -5.12
N CYS A 110 -6.11 5.54 -4.18
CA CYS A 110 -6.21 6.63 -3.21
C CYS A 110 -6.19 8.00 -3.87
N ASP A 111 -5.38 8.18 -4.93
CA ASP A 111 -5.31 9.46 -5.62
C ASP A 111 -6.59 9.75 -6.41
N PHE A 112 -7.18 8.73 -7.04
CA PHE A 112 -8.51 8.85 -7.65
C PHE A 112 -9.54 9.34 -6.63
N TRP A 113 -9.63 8.69 -5.47
CA TRP A 113 -10.60 9.06 -4.43
C TRP A 113 -10.31 10.43 -3.81
N LYS A 114 -9.03 10.81 -3.62
CA LYS A 114 -8.66 12.16 -3.17
C LYS A 114 -9.08 13.23 -4.16
N LEU A 115 -8.83 13.03 -5.46
CA LEU A 115 -9.23 13.97 -6.51
C LEU A 115 -10.75 14.14 -6.55
N LEU A 116 -11.48 13.03 -6.47
CA LEU A 116 -12.94 13.05 -6.42
C LEU A 116 -13.45 13.79 -5.17
N ALA A 117 -12.92 13.47 -3.99
CA ALA A 117 -13.33 14.08 -2.72
C ALA A 117 -13.02 15.59 -2.64
N LEU A 118 -11.95 16.04 -3.31
CA LEU A 118 -11.59 17.46 -3.39
C LEU A 118 -12.38 18.22 -4.47
N GLY A 119 -13.32 17.56 -5.17
CA GLY A 119 -14.03 18.15 -6.31
C GLY A 119 -13.09 18.54 -7.46
N LYS A 120 -11.85 18.03 -7.45
CA LYS A 120 -10.85 18.28 -8.49
C LYS A 120 -11.07 17.29 -9.61
N SER A 121 -12.16 17.47 -10.35
CA SER A 121 -12.36 16.83 -11.65
C SER A 121 -11.64 17.63 -12.74
N GLN A 122 -10.34 17.85 -12.60
CA GLN A 122 -9.57 18.38 -13.72
C GLN A 122 -9.06 17.20 -14.52
N CYS A 123 -9.76 16.89 -15.60
CA CYS A 123 -9.12 16.28 -16.76
C CYS A 123 -8.12 17.32 -17.25
N THR A 124 -6.85 17.19 -16.85
CA THR A 124 -5.78 17.95 -17.50
C THR A 124 -5.66 17.35 -18.89
N THR A 125 -6.51 17.80 -19.81
CA THR A 125 -6.20 17.66 -21.22
C THR A 125 -4.90 18.42 -21.40
N GLN A 126 -3.86 17.71 -21.80
CA GLN A 126 -2.59 18.31 -22.15
C GLN A 126 -2.75 19.08 -23.47
N THR A 127 -3.50 20.18 -23.44
CA THR A 127 -3.72 21.07 -24.60
C THR A 127 -2.83 22.30 -24.58
N GLN A 128 -1.87 22.41 -23.65
CA GLN A 128 -0.87 23.48 -23.67
C GLN A 128 0.01 23.43 -24.94
N TRP A 129 0.08 22.29 -25.65
CA TRP A 129 0.84 22.16 -26.90
C TRP A 129 0.05 22.51 -28.17
N LEU A 130 -1.29 22.60 -28.12
CA LEU A 130 -2.13 22.80 -29.30
C LEU A 130 -2.49 24.28 -29.57
N GLU A 131 -2.46 25.15 -28.57
CA GLU A 131 -2.72 26.59 -28.76
C GLU A 131 -1.50 27.33 -29.34
N ASP A 132 -0.28 26.93 -28.95
CA ASP A 132 0.97 27.47 -29.50
C ASP A 132 1.20 27.05 -30.97
N SER A 133 0.53 25.98 -31.42
CA SER A 133 0.60 25.49 -32.80
C SER A 133 -0.36 26.23 -33.76
N PHE A 134 -1.40 26.89 -33.25
CA PHE A 134 -2.48 27.44 -34.08
C PHE A 134 -2.33 28.95 -34.41
N THR A 135 -1.48 29.68 -33.68
CA THR A 135 -1.31 31.14 -33.87
C THR A 135 -0.11 31.55 -34.71
N GLY A 136 0.63 30.60 -35.30
CA GLY A 136 1.38 30.78 -36.56
C GLY A 136 2.16 32.10 -36.72
N ARG A 137 2.82 32.61 -35.67
CA ARG A 137 3.74 33.73 -35.79
C ARG A 137 5.10 33.16 -36.21
N MET A 138 5.27 32.98 -37.53
CA MET A 138 6.54 32.57 -38.11
C MET A 138 7.61 33.64 -37.82
N SER A 139 8.64 33.29 -37.06
CA SER A 139 9.95 33.93 -37.19
C SER A 139 10.92 32.90 -37.75
N GLU A 140 11.20 33.11 -39.02
CA GLU A 140 12.19 32.46 -39.84
C GLU A 140 13.58 32.45 -39.19
N ASN A 141 14.35 31.40 -39.52
CA ASN A 141 15.79 31.21 -39.30
C ASN A 141 16.17 30.26 -38.14
N GLN A 142 16.42 28.99 -38.45
CA GLN A 142 17.79 28.45 -38.46
C GLN A 142 17.86 26.97 -38.92
N ARG A 143 18.54 26.79 -40.06
CA ARG A 143 19.52 25.75 -40.40
C ARG A 143 19.31 24.31 -39.87
N GLY A 144 18.92 23.44 -40.80
CA GLY A 144 19.69 22.25 -41.19
C GLY A 144 19.78 21.09 -40.19
N TYR A 145 18.91 20.11 -40.36
CA TYR A 145 19.16 18.73 -39.95
C TYR A 145 18.79 17.81 -41.12
N GLU A 146 19.78 17.10 -41.68
CA GLU A 146 19.59 15.99 -42.61
C GLU A 146 18.94 14.80 -41.87
N GLU A 147 17.87 14.25 -42.44
CA GLU A 147 17.26 13.01 -41.96
C GLU A 147 18.17 11.80 -42.24
N PRO A 148 18.39 10.90 -41.26
CA PRO A 148 19.06 9.63 -41.54
C PRO A 148 18.13 8.67 -42.29
N PRO A 149 18.64 7.86 -43.24
CA PRO A 149 17.81 6.97 -44.03
C PRO A 149 17.24 5.81 -43.19
N PRO A 150 16.04 5.31 -43.54
CA PRO A 150 15.37 4.25 -42.78
C PRO A 150 16.09 2.89 -42.92
N PRO A 151 16.06 2.04 -41.89
CA PRO A 151 16.72 0.74 -41.93
C PRO A 151 16.02 -0.22 -42.90
N SER A 152 16.83 -0.86 -43.74
CA SER A 152 16.40 -1.91 -44.68
C SER A 152 16.05 -3.19 -43.93
N PHE A 153 14.79 -3.63 -44.04
CA PHE A 153 14.37 -4.97 -43.65
C PHE A 153 14.73 -5.96 -44.76
N THR A 154 15.52 -6.97 -44.44
CA THR A 154 15.66 -8.18 -45.26
C THR A 154 14.76 -9.27 -44.68
N ALA A 155 14.11 -10.01 -45.58
CA ALA A 155 13.13 -11.06 -45.31
C ALA A 155 13.76 -12.36 -44.82
#